data_AF-A0A4Q4DDD3-F1
#
_entry.id   AF-A0A4Q4DDD3-F1
#
_cell.length_a   1.000
_cell.length_b   1.000
_cell.length_c   1.000
_cell.angle_alpha   90.00
_cell.angle_beta   90.00
_cell.angle_gamma   90.00
#
_symmetry.space_group_name_H-M   'P 1'
#
loop_
_entity.id
_entity.type
_entity.pdbx_description
1 polymer ?
#
loop_
_entity_poly.entity_id
_entity_poly.type
_entity_poly.pdbx_seq_one_letter_code
_entity_poly.pdbx_strand_id
1 'polypeptide(L)' 'MQDAVAWSEVTELNRLSGASVFMTFHRVEIARHGLRPLAFLAPGVKPPLVEALLNQLAKNGIR' A
#
# COMPACT_ATOMS: atom_id res chain seq x y z
N MET A 1 17.51 3.71 6.48
CA MET A 1 16.39 4.51 6.99
C MET A 1 15.14 3.67 6.82
N GLN A 2 14.49 3.31 7.93
CA GLN A 2 13.22 2.57 7.89
C GLN A 2 12.12 3.63 7.98
N ASP A 3 11.49 3.95 6.85
CA ASP A 3 10.31 4.81 6.83
C ASP A 3 9.14 3.99 7.41
N ALA A 4 9.07 3.93 8.74
CA ALA A 4 7.93 3.38 9.46
C ALA A 4 6.80 4.39 9.44
N VAL A 5 5.61 3.98 9.01
CA VAL A 5 4.39 4.79 8.99
C VAL A 5 3.47 4.29 10.09
N ALA A 6 3.07 5.17 11.00
CA ALA A 6 2.07 4.81 12.00
C ALA A 6 0.69 4.75 11.34
N TRP A 7 -0.12 3.75 11.67
CA TRP A 7 -1.48 3.61 11.10
C TRP A 7 -2.38 4.80 11.38
N SER A 8 -2.17 5.50 12.50
CA SER A 8 -2.88 6.75 12.83
C SER A 8 -2.59 7.90 11.86
N GLU A 9 -1.49 7.83 11.11
CA GLU A 9 -1.13 8.84 10.12
C GLU A 9 -1.71 8.53 8.73
N VAL A 10 -2.19 7.30 8.51
CA VAL A 10 -2.70 6.84 7.21
C VAL A 10 -4.11 7.39 7.00
N THR A 11 -4.30 8.07 5.88
CA THR A 11 -5.61 8.64 5.51
C THR A 11 -6.28 7.87 4.38
N GLU A 12 -5.49 7.27 3.49
CA GLU A 12 -5.98 6.57 2.31
C GLU A 12 -4.93 5.57 1.82
N LEU A 13 -5.38 4.51 1.15
CA LEU A 13 -4.51 3.60 0.42
C LEU A 13 -5.01 3.41 -1.01
N ASN A 14 -4.18 3.80 -1.95
CA ASN A 14 -4.41 3.60 -3.37
C ASN A 14 -3.64 2.39 -3.87
N ARG A 15 -4.35 1.48 -4.55
CA ARG A 15 -3.75 0.28 -5.15
C ARG A 15 -3.94 0.31 -6.66
N LEU A 16 -2.82 0.26 -7.38
CA LEU A 16 -2.77 0.07 -8.82
C LEU A 16 -2.07 -1.25 -9.14
N SER A 17 -2.77 -2.16 -9.79
CA SER A 17 -2.16 -3.38 -10.34
C SER A 17 -1.67 -3.10 -11.76
N GLY A 18 -0.39 -3.38 -12.01
CA GLY A 18 0.22 -3.33 -13.34
C GLY A 18 0.66 -4.73 -13.77
N ALA A 19 0.49 -5.05 -15.04
CA ALA A 19 1.05 -6.25 -15.66
C ALA A 19 1.82 -5.85 -16.92
N SER A 20 3.07 -6.28 -17.00
CA SER A 20 3.86 -6.31 -18.22
C SER A 20 3.98 -7.76 -18.70
N VAL A 21 4.49 -7.94 -19.93
CA VAL A 21 4.74 -9.27 -20.53
C VAL A 21 5.60 -10.17 -19.64
N PHE A 22 6.46 -9.59 -18.79
CA PHE A 22 7.40 -10.34 -17.95
C PHE A 22 7.14 -10.23 -16.45
N MET A 23 6.26 -9.33 -15.99
CA MET A 23 6.09 -9.09 -14.56
C MET A 23 4.68 -8.56 -14.22
N THR A 24 4.07 -9.16 -13.20
CA THR A 24 2.93 -8.57 -12.50
C THR A 24 3.43 -7.88 -11.25
N PHE A 25 2.95 -6.67 -11.00
CA PHE A 25 3.28 -5.93 -9.79
C PHE A 25 2.07 -5.12 -9.31
N HIS A 26 2.06 -4.83 -8.03
CA HIS A 26 1.08 -3.96 -7.39
C HIS A 26 1.82 -2.74 -6.87
N ARG A 27 1.44 -1.57 -7.37
CA ARG A 27 1.84 -0.30 -6.79
C ARG A 27 0.87 0.04 -5.67
N VAL A 28 1.41 0.23 -4.48
CA VAL A 28 0.66 0.66 -3.31
C VAL A 28 1.12 2.05 -2.93
N GLU A 29 0.17 2.97 -2.80
CA GLU A 29 0.40 4.32 -2.34
C GLU A 29 -0.38 4.56 -1.05
N ILE A 30 0.32 4.98 0.00
CA ILE A 30 -0.24 5.28 1.31
C ILE A 30 -0.23 6.79 1.47
N ALA A 31 -1.41 7.40 1.46
CA ALA A 31 -1.56 8.81 1.78
C ALA A 31 -1.48 9.01 3.29
N ARG A 32 -0.82 10.09 3.70
CA ARG A 32 -0.55 10.41 5.09
C ARG A 32 -0.95 11.82 5.44
N HIS A 33 -1.42 12.02 6.67
CA HIS A 33 -1.87 13.34 7.13
C HIS A 33 -0.71 14.35 7.18
N GLY A 34 -0.72 15.34 6.28
CA GLY A 34 0.29 16.41 6.22
C GLY A 34 1.69 15.96 5.79
N LEU A 35 1.84 14.71 5.34
CA LEU A 35 3.12 14.13 4.93
C LEU A 35 3.08 13.67 3.47
N ARG A 36 4.26 13.52 2.86
CA ARG A 36 4.35 12.98 1.49
C ARG A 36 3.79 11.56 1.44
N PRO A 37 3.03 11.18 0.39
CA PRO A 37 2.58 9.81 0.21
C PRO A 37 3.77 8.84 0.15
N LEU A 38 3.62 7.68 0.77
CA LEU A 38 4.60 6.60 0.67
C LEU A 38 4.15 5.64 -0.44
N ALA A 39 4.98 5.45 -1.46
CA ALA A 39 4.71 4.53 -2.55
C ALA A 39 5.73 3.39 -2.57
N PHE A 40 5.27 2.16 -2.78
CA PHE A 40 6.14 1.01 -3.01
C PHE A 40 5.52 0.03 -4.00
N LEU A 41 6.38 -0.82 -4.57
CA LEU A 41 6.00 -1.87 -5.51
C LEU A 41 6.07 -3.23 -4.82
N ALA A 42 4.97 -3.96 -4.84
CA ALA A 42 4.88 -5.35 -4.41
C ALA A 42 4.81 -6.25 -5.66
N PRO A 43 5.90 -6.95 -6.01
CA PRO A 43 5.90 -7.85 -7.16
C PRO A 43 5.05 -9.09 -6.91
N GLY A 44 4.48 -9.64 -7.98
CA GLY A 44 3.69 -10.86 -7.97
C GLY A 44 2.21 -10.66 -8.30
N VAL A 45 1.53 -11.77 -8.56
CA VAL A 45 0.11 -11.78 -8.97
C VAL A 45 -0.81 -11.49 -7.79
N LYS A 46 -0.54 -12.08 -6.62
CA LYS A 46 -1.23 -11.84 -5.35
C LYS A 46 -0.20 -11.68 -4.23
N PRO A 47 0.39 -10.50 -4.05
CA PRO A 47 1.38 -10.29 -3.01
C PRO A 47 0.71 -10.34 -1.61
N PRO A 48 1.15 -11.24 -0.70
CA PRO A 48 0.57 -11.35 0.66
C PRO A 48 0.63 -10.03 1.44
N LEU A 49 1.63 -9.19 1.13
CA LEU A 49 1.77 -7.86 1.69
C LEU A 49 0.55 -6.97 1.40
N VAL A 50 0.00 -7.00 0.19
CA VAL A 50 -1.16 -6.19 -0.18
C VAL A 50 -2.40 -6.63 0.60
N GLU A 51 -2.61 -7.94 0.75
CA GLU A 51 -3.72 -8.47 1.56
C GLU A 51 -3.58 -8.08 3.03
N ALA A 52 -2.39 -8.19 3.60
CA ALA A 52 -2.12 -7.78 4.97
C ALA A 52 -2.40 -6.27 5.21
N LEU A 53 -2.05 -5.42 4.24
CA LEU A 53 -2.30 -3.98 4.31
C LEU A 53 -3.79 -3.65 4.21
N LEU A 54 -4.53 -4.28 3.30
CA LEU A 54 -5.98 -4.12 3.17
C LEU A 54 -6.70 -4.55 4.46
N ASN A 55 -6.28 -5.65 5.06
CA ASN A 55 -6.81 -6.10 6.34
C ASN A 55 -6.53 -5.11 7.48
N GLN A 56 -5.36 -4.47 7.48
CA GLN A 56 -5.05 -3.42 8.45
C GLN A 56 -5.88 -2.16 8.24
N LEU A 57 -6.09 -1.70 7.01
CA LEU A 57 -6.97 -0.55 6.75
C LEU A 57 -8.39 -0.80 7.26
N ALA A 58 -8.93 -1.98 6.97
CA ALA A 58 -10.26 -2.38 7.46
C ALA A 58 -10.33 -2.36 9.00
N LYS A 59 -9.28 -2.82 9.69
CA LYS A 59 -9.19 -2.76 11.16
C LYS A 59 -9.12 -1.34 11.71
N ASN A 60 -8.49 -0.42 10.97
CA ASN A 60 -8.34 0.98 11.35
C ASN A 60 -9.52 1.86 10.88
N GLY A 61 -10.53 1.29 10.20
CA GLY A 61 -11.69 2.03 9.71
C GLY A 61 -11.40 2.96 8.52
N ILE A 62 -10.26 2.75 7.85
CA ILE A 62 -9.82 3.55 6.70
C ILE A 62 -10.32 2.84 5.43
N ARG A 63 -11.00 3.56 4.54
CA ARG A 63 -11.69 3.00 3.37
C ARG A 63 -11.05 3.41 2.06
#